data_AF-A0A375GFA0-F1
#
_entry.id   AF-A0A375GFA0-F1
#
_cell.length_a   1.000
_cell.length_b   1.000
_cell.length_c   1.000
_cell.angle_alpha   90.00
_cell.angle_beta   90.00
_cell.angle_gamma   90.00
#
_symmetry.space_group_name_H-M   'P 1'
#
loop_
_entity.id
_entity.type
_entity.pdbx_description
1 polymer ?
#
loop_
_entity_poly.entity_id
_entity_poly.type
_entity_poly.pdbx_seq_one_letter_code
_entity_poly.pdbx_strand_id
1 'polypeptide(L)' 'MTAEQAAMRQALRQNLQRELLHELQLAHRMIFNALAVMTPEQKSEWAARNILSGNDSEGTTRAHEREAVIARAMEAQRV' A
#
# COMPACT_ATOMS: atom_id res chain seq x y z
N MET A 1 30.87 9.00 -11.08
CA MET A 1 29.64 9.65 -10.60
C MET A 1 30.06 10.69 -9.58
N THR A 2 29.68 11.96 -9.76
CA THR A 2 30.04 13.02 -8.81
C THR A 2 29.18 12.93 -7.55
N ALA A 3 29.62 13.54 -6.45
CA ALA A 3 28.82 13.63 -5.22
C ALA A 3 27.45 14.28 -5.48
N GLU A 4 27.40 15.29 -6.36
CA GLU A 4 26.18 15.97 -6.79
C GLU A 4 25.23 15.03 -7.56
N GLN A 5 25.74 14.22 -8.49
CA GLN A 5 24.94 13.24 -9.21
C GLN A 5 24.37 12.16 -8.27
N ALA A 6 25.14 11.75 -7.26
CA ALA A 6 24.68 10.82 -6.24
C ALA A 6 23.58 11.43 -5.36
N ALA A 7 23.74 12.69 -4.95
CA ALA A 7 22.74 13.43 -4.18
C ALA A 7 21.42 13.60 -4.96
N MET A 8 21.50 13.97 -6.23
CA MET A 8 20.31 14.12 -7.09
C MET A 8 19.56 12.80 -7.27
N ARG A 9 20.28 11.69 -7.49
CA ARG A 9 19.67 10.35 -7.54
C ARG A 9 19.02 9.94 -6.22
N GLN A 10 19.62 10.32 -5.09
CA GLN A 10 19.05 10.06 -3.78
C GLN A 10 17.75 10.85 -3.57
N ALA A 11 17.75 12.14 -3.88
CA ALA A 11 16.57 13.00 -3.79
C ALA A 11 15.42 12.49 -4.68
N LEU A 12 15.73 12.07 -5.92
CA LEU A 12 14.72 11.49 -6.81
C LEU A 12 14.10 10.21 -6.22
N ARG A 13 14.92 9.31 -5.67
CA ARG A 13 14.42 8.08 -5.01
C ARG A 13 13.54 8.40 -3.82
N GLN A 14 13.91 9.37 -2.99
CA GLN A 14 13.12 9.80 -1.84
C GLN A 14 11.78 10.42 -2.26
N ASN A 15 11.76 11.21 -3.34
CA ASN A 15 10.52 11.77 -3.88
C ASN A 15 9.59 10.66 -4.38
N LEU A 16 10.12 9.73 -5.18
CA LEU A 16 9.35 8.59 -5.69
C LEU A 16 8.80 7.71 -4.56
N GLN A 17 9.60 7.46 -3.51
CA GLN A 17 9.15 6.72 -2.33
C GLN A 17 8.00 7.42 -1.59
N ARG A 18 8.04 8.76 -1.50
CA ARG A 18 6.96 9.56 -0.91
C ARG A 18 5.68 9.49 -1.73
N GLU A 19 5.79 9.64 -3.05
CA GLU A 19 4.65 9.51 -3.97
C GLU A 19 4.00 8.13 -3.90
N LEU A 20 4.81 7.07 -3.96
CA LEU A 20 4.30 5.69 -3.87
C LEU A 20 3.67 5.37 -2.51
N LEU A 21 4.24 5.89 -1.40
CA LEU A 21 3.63 5.74 -0.08
C LEU A 21 2.27 6.45 -0.01
N HIS A 22 2.19 7.67 -0.55
CA HIS A 22 0.95 8.43 -0.58
C HIS A 22 -0.14 7.67 -1.36
N GLU A 23 0.19 7.15 -2.54
CA GLU A 23 -0.76 6.36 -3.32
C GLU A 23 -1.18 5.06 -2.61
N LEU A 24 -0.26 4.39 -1.92
CA LEU A 24 -0.61 3.21 -1.12
C LEU A 24 -1.59 3.55 0.02
N GLN A 25 -1.43 4.71 0.67
CA GLN A 25 -2.36 5.19 1.70
C GLN A 25 -3.73 5.52 1.12
N LEU A 26 -3.79 6.15 -0.06
CA LEU A 26 -5.05 6.43 -0.75
C LEU A 26 -5.75 5.14 -1.16
N ALA A 27 -5.04 4.19 -1.76
CA ALA A 27 -5.56 2.88 -2.12
C ALA A 27 -6.11 2.12 -0.90
N HIS A 28 -5.39 2.15 0.24
CA HIS A 28 -5.87 1.56 1.48
C HIS A 28 -7.22 2.16 1.91
N ARG A 29 -7.35 3.49 1.90
CA ARG A 29 -8.61 4.19 2.25
C ARG A 29 -9.73 3.88 1.27
N MET A 30 -9.46 3.87 -0.04
CA MET A 30 -10.46 3.54 -1.06
C MET A 30 -11.00 2.12 -0.88
N ILE A 31 -10.12 1.14 -0.63
CA ILE A 31 -10.53 -0.24 -0.37
C ILE A 31 -11.32 -0.34 0.93
N PHE A 32 -10.89 0.36 1.99
CA PHE A 32 -11.63 0.40 3.25
C PHE A 32 -13.06 0.96 3.06
N ASN A 33 -13.19 2.07 2.34
CA ASN A 33 -14.49 2.66 2.02
C ASN A 33 -15.37 1.72 1.17
N ALA A 34 -14.77 1.04 0.18
CA ALA A 34 -15.49 0.06 -0.63
C ALA A 34 -16.02 -1.10 0.23
N LEU A 35 -15.20 -1.65 1.13
CA LEU A 35 -15.61 -2.69 2.06
C LEU A 35 -16.68 -2.19 3.04
N ALA A 36 -16.68 -0.93 3.44
CA ALA A 36 -17.67 -0.39 4.36
C ALA A 36 -19.09 -0.36 3.76
N VAL A 37 -19.22 -0.23 2.43
CA VAL A 37 -20.52 -0.16 1.73
C VAL A 37 -20.98 -1.47 1.10
N MET A 38 -20.10 -2.48 1.05
CA MET A 38 -20.42 -3.80 0.48
C MET A 38 -21.31 -4.64 1.40
N THR A 39 -22.21 -5.43 0.79
CA THR A 39 -22.93 -6.50 1.50
C THR A 39 -21.97 -7.63 1.93
N PRO A 40 -22.37 -8.49 2.88
CA PRO A 40 -21.58 -9.66 3.25
C PRO A 40 -21.19 -10.54 2.05
N GLU A 41 -22.13 -10.79 1.14
CA GLU A 41 -21.91 -11.64 -0.05
C GLU A 41 -20.89 -11.00 -1.00
N GLN A 42 -20.95 -9.68 -1.18
CA GLN A 42 -19.97 -8.94 -1.98
C GLN A 42 -18.57 -8.98 -1.36
N LYS A 43 -18.47 -8.95 -0.02
CA LYS A 43 -17.19 -9.13 0.68
C LYS A 43 -16.63 -10.53 0.48
N SER A 44 -17.48 -11.55 0.53
CA SER A 44 -17.08 -12.94 0.24
C SER A 44 -16.60 -13.12 -1.20
N GLU A 45 -17.27 -12.52 -2.17
CA GLU A 45 -16.85 -12.56 -3.57
C GLU A 45 -15.53 -11.78 -3.78
N TRP A 46 -15.38 -10.60 -3.16
CA TRP A 46 -14.12 -9.85 -3.17
C TRP A 46 -12.97 -10.68 -2.61
N ALA A 47 -13.18 -11.36 -1.48
CA ALA A 47 -12.25 -12.29 -0.88
C ALA A 47 -11.84 -13.42 -1.85
N ALA A 48 -12.81 -14.09 -2.47
CA ALA A 48 -12.54 -15.15 -3.43
C ALA A 48 -11.71 -14.64 -4.63
N ARG A 49 -12.03 -13.45 -5.14
CA ARG A 49 -11.27 -12.81 -6.23
C ARG A 49 -9.84 -12.47 -5.85
N ASN A 50 -9.60 -12.03 -4.61
CA ASN A 50 -8.23 -11.80 -4.13
C ASN A 50 -7.42 -13.08 -4.13
N ILE A 51 -7.99 -14.18 -3.61
CA ILE A 51 -7.35 -15.50 -3.60
C ILE A 51 -7.01 -15.93 -5.03
N LEU A 52 -7.98 -15.87 -5.95
CA LEU A 52 -7.78 -16.23 -7.36
C LEU A 52 -6.71 -15.37 -8.06
N SER A 53 -6.53 -14.13 -7.62
CA SER A 53 -5.52 -13.22 -8.15
C SER A 53 -4.13 -13.40 -7.52
N GLY A 54 -3.94 -14.42 -6.67
CA GLY A 54 -2.67 -14.64 -5.94
C GLY A 54 -2.42 -13.62 -4.82
N ASN A 55 -3.44 -12.85 -4.44
CA ASN A 55 -3.39 -11.86 -3.37
C ASN A 55 -3.81 -12.44 -2.02
N ASP A 56 -3.79 -13.77 -1.89
CA ASP A 56 -4.13 -14.45 -0.64
C ASP A 56 -3.19 -14.05 0.51
N SER A 57 -3.73 -13.95 1.72
CA SER A 57 -3.03 -13.62 2.97
C SER A 57 -3.88 -14.00 4.17
N GLU A 58 -3.33 -13.90 5.39
CA GLU A 58 -4.10 -14.16 6.62
C GLU A 58 -5.41 -13.35 6.67
N GLY A 59 -5.39 -12.10 6.20
CA GLY A 59 -6.61 -11.32 5.98
C GLY A 59 -7.19 -11.50 4.57
N THR A 60 -8.47 -11.84 4.45
CA THR A 60 -9.15 -12.04 3.13
C THR A 60 -9.20 -10.78 2.25
N THR A 61 -8.94 -9.61 2.82
CA THR A 61 -8.92 -8.30 2.14
C THR A 61 -7.53 -7.67 2.08
N ARG A 62 -6.49 -8.33 2.61
CA ARG A 62 -5.14 -7.82 2.83
C ARG A 62 -5.05 -6.50 3.61
N ALA A 63 -6.06 -6.15 4.40
CA ALA A 63 -6.15 -4.83 5.04
C ALA A 63 -5.02 -4.59 6.05
N HIS A 64 -4.78 -5.58 6.93
CA HIS A 64 -3.74 -5.52 7.97
C HIS A 64 -2.33 -5.51 7.38
N GLU A 65 -2.12 -6.27 6.31
CA GLU A 65 -0.85 -6.36 5.60
C GLU A 65 -0.50 -5.01 4.96
N ARG A 66 -1.47 -4.34 4.31
CA ARG A 66 -1.28 -2.99 3.76
C ARG A 66 -1.02 -1.97 4.87
N GLU A 67 -1.76 -2.02 5.96
CA GLU A 67 -1.57 -1.13 7.12
C GLU A 67 -0.16 -1.27 7.70
N ALA A 68 0.31 -2.51 7.89
CA ALA A 68 1.67 -2.78 8.37
C ALA A 68 2.76 -2.27 7.43
N VAL A 69 2.58 -2.39 6.10
CA VAL A 69 3.52 -1.83 5.10
C VAL A 69 3.56 -0.31 5.19
N ILE A 70 2.39 0.35 5.26
CA ILE A 70 2.30 1.80 5.41
C ILE A 70 3.01 2.26 6.69
N ALA A 71 2.77 1.59 7.82
CA ALA A 71 3.40 1.92 9.09
C ALA A 71 4.93 1.85 9.01
N ARG A 72 5.49 0.76 8.46
CA ARG A 72 6.94 0.62 8.27
C ARG A 72 7.52 1.68 7.34
N ALA A 73 6.81 2.00 6.26
CA ALA A 73 7.26 3.00 5.29
C ALA A 73 7.24 4.42 5.87
N MET A 74 6.24 4.76 6.70
CA MET A 74 6.21 6.04 7.42
C MET A 74 7.37 6.16 8.40
N GLU A 75 7.70 5.08 9.12
CA GLU A 75 8.83 5.09 10.05
C GLU A 75 10.16 5.28 9.30
N ALA A 76 10.34 4.59 8.18
CA ALA A 76 11.54 4.74 7.34
C ALA A 76 11.70 6.14 6.72
N GLN A 77 10.64 6.95 6.64
CA GLN A 77 10.71 8.34 6.15
C GLN A 77 11.00 9.37 7.25
N ARG A 78 10.94 8.96 8.53
CA ARG A 78 11.24 9.83 9.68
C ARG A 78 12.72 9.82 10.07
N VAL A 79 13.46 8.82 9.62
CA VAL A 79 14.91 8.62 9.82
C VAL A 79 15.68 9.22 8.65
#